data_AF-A0A316GR07-F1
#
_entry.id   AF-A0A316GR07-F1
#
_cell.length_a   1.000
_cell.length_b   1.000
_cell.length_c   1.000
_cell.angle_alpha   90.00
_cell.angle_beta   90.00
_cell.angle_gamma   90.00
#
_symmetry.space_group_name_H-M   'P 1'
#
loop_
_entity.id
_entity.type
_entity.pdbx_description
1 polymer ?
#
loop_
_entity_poly.entity_id
_entity_poly.type
_entity_poly.pdbx_seq_one_letter_code
_entity_poly.pdbx_strand_id
1 'polypeptide(L)' 'MSRIAEDLADKLALDTIKAAEELGDDRLIEQIAQAVGASSPTTEELFRTAVRVRIAEARARKILAERLAKARTAPPAT' A
#
# COMPACT_ATOMS: atom_id res chain seq x y z
N MET A 1 -16.07 -5.09 14.51
CA MET A 1 -15.90 -4.22 13.32
C MET A 1 -16.39 -4.97 12.10
N SER A 2 -17.11 -4.30 11.21
CA SER A 2 -17.70 -4.94 10.02
C SER A 2 -16.61 -5.25 9.01
N ARG A 3 -16.34 -6.54 8.75
CA ARG A 3 -15.33 -7.01 7.77
C ARG A 3 -15.46 -6.36 6.39
N ILE A 4 -16.67 -5.92 6.02
CA ILE A 4 -16.95 -5.28 4.73
C ILE A 4 -16.20 -3.95 4.61
N ALA A 5 -16.18 -3.11 5.65
CA ALA A 5 -15.54 -1.79 5.57
C ALA A 5 -14.01 -1.92 5.45
N GLU A 6 -13.42 -2.86 6.20
CA GLU A 6 -11.98 -3.15 6.17
C GLU A 6 -11.55 -3.70 4.80
N ASP A 7 -12.30 -4.67 4.26
CA ASP A 7 -12.02 -5.27 2.95
C ASP A 7 -12.19 -4.27 1.80
N LEU A 8 -13.25 -3.45 1.83
CA LEU A 8 -13.46 -2.41 0.81
C LEU A 8 -12.38 -1.33 0.88
N ALA A 9 -11.99 -0.91 2.09
CA ALA A 9 -10.91 0.06 2.26
C ALA A 9 -9.56 -0.50 1.80
N ASP A 10 -9.26 -1.78 2.07
CA ASP A 10 -8.05 -2.45 1.63
C ASP A 10 -7.95 -2.54 0.10
N LYS A 11 -9.04 -2.95 -0.56
CA LYS A 11 -9.13 -3.02 -2.03
C LYS A 11 -8.97 -1.65 -2.66
N LEU A 12 -9.69 -0.65 -2.15
CA LEU A 12 -9.58 0.72 -2.63
C LEU A 12 -8.17 1.28 -2.46
N ALA A 13 -7.49 0.97 -1.35
CA ALA A 13 -6.10 1.36 -1.12
C ALA A 13 -5.15 0.77 -2.18
N LEU A 14 -5.31 -0.51 -2.51
CA LEU A 14 -4.51 -1.16 -3.56
C LEU A 14 -4.71 -0.49 -4.92
N ASP A 15 -5.96 -0.28 -5.31
CA ASP A 15 -6.29 0.27 -6.63
C ASP A 15 -5.85 1.73 -6.73
N THR A 16 -5.99 2.52 -5.66
CA THR A 16 -5.53 3.90 -5.60
C THR A 16 -4.01 4.01 -5.69
N ILE A 17 -3.26 3.13 -5.00
CA ILE A 17 -1.79 3.12 -5.08
C ILE A 17 -1.34 2.84 -6.52
N LYS A 18 -1.92 1.81 -7.16
CA LYS A 18 -1.59 1.48 -8.55
C LYS A 18 -1.90 2.64 -9.49
N ALA A 19 -3.09 3.22 -9.38
CA ALA A 19 -3.49 4.36 -10.20
C ALA A 19 -2.58 5.57 -9.98
N ALA A 20 -2.15 5.85 -8.74
CA ALA A 20 -1.21 6.93 -8.44
C ALA A 20 0.15 6.69 -9.11
N GLU A 21 0.65 5.45 -9.09
CA GLU A 21 1.90 5.06 -9.77
C GLU A 21 1.76 5.16 -11.31
N GLU A 22 0.65 4.68 -11.87
CA GLU A 22 0.41 4.69 -13.33
C GLU A 22 0.22 6.12 -13.88
N LEU A 23 -0.42 7.00 -13.12
CA LEU A 23 -0.69 8.38 -13.50
C LEU A 23 0.45 9.34 -13.11
N GLY A 24 1.37 8.92 -12.23
CA GLY A 24 2.37 9.79 -11.63
C GLY A 24 1.77 10.90 -10.76
N ASP A 25 0.63 10.64 -10.13
CA ASP A 25 -0.09 11.61 -9.28
C ASP A 25 -0.04 11.20 -7.80
N ASP A 26 0.94 11.73 -7.08
CA ASP A 26 1.08 11.56 -5.62
C ASP A 26 -0.10 12.13 -4.81
N ARG A 27 -0.93 13.01 -5.40
CA ARG A 27 -2.09 13.61 -4.71
C ARG A 27 -3.33 12.73 -4.77
N LEU A 28 -3.38 11.74 -5.65
CA LEU A 28 -4.55 10.90 -5.86
C LEU A 28 -4.99 10.20 -4.56
N ILE A 29 -4.04 9.69 -3.77
CA ILE A 29 -4.31 9.04 -2.49
C ILE A 29 -5.08 9.97 -1.54
N GLU A 30 -4.66 11.23 -1.43
CA GLU A 30 -5.33 12.21 -0.56
C GLU A 30 -6.71 12.60 -1.09
N GLN A 31 -6.86 12.75 -2.42
CA GLN A 31 -8.15 13.06 -3.04
C GLN A 31 -9.18 11.95 -2.78
N ILE A 32 -8.77 10.68 -2.95
CA ILE A 32 -9.64 9.53 -2.67
C ILE A 32 -9.95 9.43 -1.17
N ALA A 33 -8.97 9.65 -0.29
CA ALA A 33 -9.20 9.67 1.15
C ALA A 33 -10.27 10.70 1.54
N GLN A 34 -10.17 11.93 1.02
CA GLN A 34 -11.14 13.00 1.27
C GLN A 34 -12.53 12.66 0.71
N ALA A 35 -12.60 12.10 -0.50
CA ALA A 35 -13.87 11.69 -1.10
C ALA A 35 -14.59 10.61 -0.28
N VAL A 36 -13.84 9.62 0.24
CA VAL A 36 -14.38 8.60 1.16
C VAL A 36 -14.80 9.24 2.49
N GLY A 37 -13.95 10.09 3.06
CA GLY A 37 -14.17 10.77 4.34
C GLY A 37 -15.41 11.65 4.38
N ALA A 38 -15.75 12.27 3.24
CA ALA A 38 -16.96 13.06 3.09
C ALA A 38 -18.25 12.26 3.35
N SER A 39 -18.24 10.94 3.13
CA SER A 39 -19.39 10.06 3.31
C SER A 39 -19.24 9.08 4.49
N SER A 40 -18.01 8.71 4.85
CA SER A 40 -17.71 7.76 5.93
C SER A 40 -16.32 8.01 6.53
N PRO A 41 -16.22 8.76 7.65
CA PRO A 41 -14.96 9.01 8.33
C PRO A 41 -14.24 7.73 8.76
N THR A 42 -14.99 6.74 9.26
CA THR A 42 -14.42 5.45 9.67
C THR A 42 -13.81 4.68 8.49
N THR A 43 -14.41 4.74 7.30
CA THR A 43 -13.85 4.10 6.11
C THR A 43 -12.60 4.84 5.61
N GLU A 44 -12.54 6.16 5.73
CA GLU A 44 -11.33 6.94 5.43
C GLU A 44 -10.16 6.51 6.33
N GLU A 45 -10.38 6.38 7.64
CA GLU A 45 -9.34 5.96 8.58
C GLU A 45 -8.79 4.57 8.23
N LEU A 46 -9.68 3.63 7.88
CA LEU A 46 -9.29 2.30 7.41
C LEU A 46 -8.52 2.36 6.09
N PHE A 47 -8.96 3.17 5.13
CA PHE A 47 -8.30 3.36 3.84
C PHE A 47 -6.89 3.92 4.02
N ARG A 48 -6.73 5.02 4.77
CA ARG A 48 -5.42 5.63 5.05
C ARG A 48 -4.49 4.65 5.75
N THR A 49 -5.02 3.83 6.65
CA THR A 49 -4.26 2.78 7.33
C THR A 49 -3.81 1.70 6.33
N ALA A 50 -4.70 1.21 5.49
CA ALA A 50 -4.39 0.21 4.46
C ALA A 50 -3.33 0.74 3.48
N VAL A 51 -3.45 1.98 3.00
CA VAL A 51 -2.43 2.62 2.13
C VAL A 51 -1.06 2.61 2.80
N ARG A 52 -0.98 3.07 4.06
CA ARG A 52 0.28 3.10 4.82
C ARG A 52 0.90 1.70 4.95
N VAL A 53 0.09 0.70 5.30
CA VAL A 53 0.53 -0.69 5.45
C VAL A 53 1.06 -1.24 4.11
N ARG A 54 0.36 -1.02 3.00
CA ARG A 54 0.79 -1.51 1.68
C ARG A 54 2.10 -0.88 1.21
N ILE A 55 2.27 0.43 1.38
CA ILE A 55 3.52 1.10 1.01
C ILE A 55 4.68 0.58 1.86
N ALA A 56 4.47 0.39 3.17
CA ALA A 56 5.48 -0.17 4.06
C ALA A 56 5.86 -1.61 3.67
N GLU A 57 4.87 -2.44 3.36
CA GLU A 57 5.06 -3.83 2.92
C GLU A 57 5.80 -3.90 1.59
N ALA A 58 5.43 -3.07 0.60
CA ALA A 58 6.12 -2.99 -0.67
C ALA A 58 7.60 -2.59 -0.52
N ARG A 59 7.89 -1.64 0.37
CA ARG A 59 9.28 -1.27 0.72
C ARG A 59 10.02 -2.43 1.40
N ALA A 60 9.38 -3.11 2.35
CA ALA A 60 9.97 -4.27 3.03
C ALA A 60 10.27 -5.42 2.05
N ARG A 61 9.38 -5.67 1.07
CA ARG A 61 9.62 -6.65 0.01
C ARG A 61 10.81 -6.32 -0.87
N LYS A 62 10.99 -5.04 -1.25
CA LYS A 62 12.17 -4.60 -2.00
C LYS A 62 13.46 -4.91 -1.23
N ILE A 63 13.52 -4.54 0.04
CA ILE A 63 14.67 -4.82 0.92
C ILE A 63 14.94 -6.33 1.04
N LEU A 64 13.89 -7.13 1.23
CA LEU A 64 14.02 -8.58 1.32
C LEU A 64 14.57 -9.18 0.02
N ALA A 65 14.04 -8.76 -1.13
CA ALA A 65 14.48 -9.21 -2.45
C ALA A 65 15.96 -8.86 -2.70
N GLU A 66 16.39 -7.64 -2.35
CA GLU A 66 17.79 -7.23 -2.47
C GLU A 66 18.73 -8.08 -1.61
N ARG A 67 18.34 -8.41 -0.37
CA ARG A 67 19.14 -9.28 0.51
C ARG A 67 19.25 -10.70 -0.04
N LEU A 68 18.15 -11.26 -0.55
CA LEU A 68 18.13 -12.59 -1.15
C LEU A 68 18.96 -12.63 -2.44
N ALA A 69 18.90 -11.60 -3.28
CA ALA A 69 19.72 -11.51 -4.48
C ALA A 69 21.22 -11.52 -4.12
N LYS A 70 21.65 -10.69 -3.16
CA LYS A 70 23.03 -10.64 -2.68
C LYS A 70 23.51 -11.99 -2.12
N ALA A 71 22.68 -12.66 -1.33
CA ALA A 71 23.01 -13.97 -0.78
C ALA A 71 23.17 -15.06 -1.85
N ARG A 72 22.37 -15.01 -2.92
CA ARG A 72 22.44 -15.97 -4.05
C ARG A 72 23.64 -15.73 -4.97
N THR A 73 24.12 -14.49 -5.06
CA THR A 73 25.29 -14.13 -5.87
C THR A 73 26.62 -14.29 -5.13
N ALA A 74 26.59 -14.53 -3.81
CA ALA A 74 27.80 -14.80 -3.03
C ALA A 74 28.30 -16.23 -3.35
N PRO A 75 29.54 -16.42 -3.81
CA PRO A 75 30.11 -17.75 -3.95
C PRO A 75 30.14 -18.43 -2.58
N PRO A 76 30.02 -19.78 -2.51
CA PRO A 76 30.18 -20.48 -1.25
C PRO A 76 31.55 -20.13 -0.68
N ALA A 77 31.56 -19.56 0.54
CA ALA A 77 32.78 -19.31 1.28
C ALA A 77 33.52 -20.66 1.37
N THR A 78 34.64 -20.75 0.64
CA THR A 78 35.55 -21.89 0.66
C THR A 78 36.46 -21.76 1.88
#